data_AF-A0A9X2XP24-F1
#
_entry.id   AF-A0A9X2XP24-F1
#
_cell.length_a   1.000
_cell.length_b   1.000
_cell.length_c   1.000
_cell.angle_alpha   90.00
_cell.angle_beta   90.00
_cell.angle_gamma   90.00
#
_symmetry.space_group_name_H-M   'P 1'
#
loop_
_entity.id
_entity.type
_entity.pdbx_description
1 polymer ?
#
loop_
_entity_poly.entity_id
_entity_poly.type
_entity_poly.pdbx_seq_one_letter_code
_entity_poly.pdbx_strand_id
1 'polypeptide(L)'
;MALSRIWSAFIIVAVVVAVIRSIAGDEQIFSRMVVGKADDPNDSVSYVMIGQPEQSGYASKESFVSQLASYGYVLKDSVQQASVVIAGDEDLAVVKNLKAANPAIKVYSFRSIQYRLTKKADGIIETCKSAVNICIGLIGIMALFMGFMSIAEKAGGIRLLSKIIGPFFSKLFPEIPKGHPAMGHMMMNFSANLLGLDNAATPFGLKAMESLQELNPKKDTASNAQIMFLCLHASGLTLIPVSIIAARAALKSGNPTDIFVPCMIATFVATMAAMFIVSLKQKINLLQPVVLGWVGGLSAIIALLVVYLTSLDLHGVQSFSSLLSNGLILTIFILIVLGALYKRINVFDAFIDGAKGGFETAVRIIPYLVGMLAAISLLRTSGTFDVIINGAKSLFAVLGADTRFVDGLPTALIKPLSGSGARGMMIDTMKTFGPDSFAGRLACILQGSSDTTFYVVAVYFGAVSIKNTRYSIGAMLLADLIGILTSIGLCYMFFG
;
A
#
# COMPACT_ATOMS: atom_id res chain seq x y z
N MET A 1 6.02 16.92 14.02
CA MET A 1 6.02 18.15 13.18
C MET A 1 5.73 17.88 11.69
N ALA A 2 6.41 16.94 11.01
CA ALA A 2 6.19 16.70 9.57
C ALA A 2 4.75 16.26 9.22
N LEU A 3 4.17 15.30 9.97
CA LEU A 3 2.79 14.85 9.74
C LEU A 3 1.77 15.97 9.90
N SER A 4 1.96 16.85 10.88
CA SER A 4 1.11 18.03 11.09
C SER A 4 1.19 18.98 9.89
N ARG A 5 2.37 19.21 9.31
CA ARG A 5 2.52 20.05 8.11
C ARG A 5 1.82 19.45 6.89
N ILE A 6 1.99 18.15 6.66
CA ILE A 6 1.33 17.44 5.54
C ILE A 6 -0.19 17.51 5.71
N TRP A 7 -0.69 17.21 6.91
CA TRP A 7 -2.11 17.21 7.22
C TRP A 7 -2.72 18.61 7.08
N SER A 8 -2.07 19.65 7.60
CA SER A 8 -2.49 21.03 7.41
C SER A 8 -2.45 21.44 5.94
N ALA A 9 -1.43 21.05 5.18
CA ALA A 9 -1.35 21.33 3.75
C ALA A 9 -2.51 20.69 2.98
N PHE A 10 -2.87 19.44 3.29
CA PHE A 10 -3.99 18.74 2.66
C PHE A 10 -5.31 19.51 2.85
N ILE A 11 -5.58 19.95 4.07
CA ILE A 11 -6.80 20.69 4.39
C ILE A 11 -6.80 22.06 3.71
N ILE A 12 -5.70 22.81 3.81
CA ILE A 12 -5.60 24.15 3.23
C ILE A 12 -5.79 24.07 1.71
N VAL A 13 -5.09 23.16 1.03
CA VAL A 13 -5.22 22.98 -0.42
C VAL A 13 -6.64 22.58 -0.79
N ALA A 14 -7.26 21.64 -0.06
CA ALA A 14 -8.64 21.23 -0.33
C ALA A 14 -9.62 22.39 -0.21
N VAL A 15 -9.49 23.21 0.84
CA VAL A 15 -10.35 24.39 1.05
C VAL A 15 -10.12 25.43 -0.05
N VAL A 16 -8.86 25.71 -0.41
CA VAL A 16 -8.54 26.65 -1.50
C VAL A 16 -9.17 26.20 -2.82
N VAL A 17 -9.00 24.94 -3.21
CA VAL A 17 -9.59 24.39 -4.44
C VAL A 17 -11.12 24.46 -4.37
N ALA A 18 -11.71 24.17 -3.20
CA ALA A 18 -13.16 24.25 -3.02
C ALA A 18 -13.71 25.67 -3.17
N VAL A 19 -13.01 26.67 -2.61
CA VAL A 19 -13.36 28.09 -2.78
C VAL A 19 -13.30 28.48 -4.25
N ILE A 20 -12.24 28.10 -4.97
CA ILE A 20 -12.10 28.40 -6.41
C ILE A 20 -13.28 27.81 -7.19
N ARG A 21 -13.65 26.56 -6.92
CA ARG A 21 -14.78 25.90 -7.59
C ARG A 21 -16.14 26.50 -7.21
N SER A 22 -16.31 26.89 -5.96
CA SER A 22 -17.52 27.58 -5.51
C SER A 22 -17.70 28.91 -6.23
N ILE A 23 -16.63 29.70 -6.38
CA ILE A 23 -16.64 30.94 -7.18
C ILE A 23 -16.91 30.66 -8.65
N ALA A 24 -16.47 29.51 -9.18
CA ALA A 24 -16.74 29.05 -10.54
C ALA A 24 -18.15 28.46 -10.75
N GLY A 25 -19.04 28.53 -9.75
CA GLY A 25 -20.46 28.14 -9.86
C GLY A 25 -20.83 26.80 -9.18
N ASP A 26 -19.92 26.19 -8.42
CA ASP A 26 -20.19 24.93 -7.71
C ASP A 26 -20.75 25.19 -6.29
N GLU A 27 -22.03 25.55 -6.19
CA GLU A 27 -22.67 26.00 -4.94
C GLU A 27 -22.75 24.91 -3.85
N GLN A 28 -22.75 23.62 -4.23
CA GLN A 28 -22.91 22.51 -3.29
C GLN A 28 -21.57 21.94 -2.78
N ILE A 29 -20.42 22.48 -3.21
CA ILE A 29 -19.12 21.86 -2.95
C ILE A 29 -18.82 21.66 -1.46
N PHE A 30 -19.06 22.67 -0.61
CA PHE A 30 -18.82 22.55 0.83
C PHE A 30 -19.76 21.54 1.50
N SER A 31 -21.02 21.48 1.05
CA SER A 31 -21.97 20.46 1.52
C SER A 31 -21.47 19.06 1.17
N ARG A 32 -21.04 18.83 -0.07
CA ARG A 32 -20.46 17.54 -0.49
C ARG A 32 -19.21 17.16 0.28
N MET A 33 -18.32 18.13 0.56
CA MET A 33 -17.11 17.88 1.34
C MET A 33 -17.40 17.45 2.78
N VAL A 34 -18.48 17.94 3.38
CA VAL A 34 -18.80 17.66 4.80
C VAL A 34 -19.73 16.47 4.96
N VAL A 35 -20.91 16.52 4.33
CA VAL A 35 -22.02 15.58 4.52
C VAL A 35 -22.31 14.70 3.31
N GLY A 36 -21.66 14.96 2.17
CA GLY A 36 -21.88 14.18 0.95
C GLY A 36 -21.62 12.69 1.16
N LYS A 37 -22.40 11.85 0.49
CA LYS A 37 -22.18 10.40 0.46
C LYS A 37 -21.96 9.94 -0.96
N ALA A 38 -21.12 8.92 -1.14
CA ALA A 38 -20.86 8.34 -2.45
C ALA A 38 -22.14 7.83 -3.15
N ASP A 39 -23.16 7.49 -2.38
CA ASP A 39 -24.47 6.98 -2.79
C ASP A 39 -25.62 7.99 -2.65
N ASP A 40 -25.33 9.28 -2.40
CA ASP A 40 -26.36 10.30 -2.19
C ASP A 40 -27.23 10.51 -3.46
N PRO A 41 -28.56 10.35 -3.37
CA PRO A 41 -29.47 10.58 -4.49
C PRO A 41 -29.44 12.00 -5.04
N ASN A 42 -29.09 13.01 -4.23
CA ASN A 42 -29.16 14.43 -4.61
C ASN A 42 -28.06 14.86 -5.59
N ASP A 43 -27.01 14.07 -5.73
CA ASP A 43 -25.94 14.27 -6.71
C ASP A 43 -25.85 13.03 -7.64
N SER A 44 -26.94 12.29 -7.81
CA SER A 44 -26.94 11.06 -8.60
C SER A 44 -27.02 11.33 -10.10
N VAL A 45 -26.33 10.51 -10.90
CA VAL A 45 -26.51 10.51 -12.36
C VAL A 45 -27.77 9.73 -12.67
N SER A 46 -28.85 10.44 -12.96
CA SER A 46 -30.09 9.80 -13.41
C SER A 46 -29.87 9.24 -14.82
N TYR A 47 -30.14 7.95 -15.01
CA TYR A 47 -30.01 7.30 -16.30
C TYR A 47 -31.26 6.52 -16.69
N VAL A 48 -31.50 6.43 -18.00
CA VAL A 48 -32.46 5.49 -18.57
C VAL A 48 -31.68 4.36 -19.25
N MET A 49 -32.23 3.17 -19.18
CA MET A 49 -31.69 1.98 -19.84
C MET A 49 -32.55 1.62 -21.04
N ILE A 50 -31.92 1.41 -22.20
CA ILE A 50 -32.56 0.96 -23.43
C ILE A 50 -31.84 -0.32 -23.87
N GLY A 51 -32.59 -1.40 -24.08
CA GLY A 51 -32.02 -2.72 -24.40
C GLY A 51 -31.69 -3.57 -23.16
N GLN A 52 -31.09 -4.74 -23.41
CA GLN A 52 -30.81 -5.77 -22.40
C GLN A 52 -29.30 -5.87 -22.10
N PRO A 53 -28.85 -5.59 -20.86
CA PRO A 53 -27.43 -5.67 -20.50
C PRO A 53 -26.87 -7.09 -20.61
N GLU A 54 -27.71 -8.13 -20.53
CA GLU A 54 -27.32 -9.53 -20.65
C GLU A 54 -26.59 -9.83 -21.98
N GLN A 55 -27.05 -9.18 -23.06
CA GLN A 55 -26.45 -9.31 -24.39
C GLN A 55 -25.05 -8.67 -24.48
N SER A 56 -24.69 -7.82 -23.51
CA SER A 56 -23.39 -7.18 -23.38
C SER A 56 -22.46 -7.87 -22.37
N GLY A 57 -22.80 -9.09 -21.92
CA GLY A 57 -21.98 -9.91 -21.04
C GLY A 57 -22.21 -9.70 -19.53
N TYR A 58 -23.31 -9.05 -19.14
CA TYR A 58 -23.71 -8.92 -17.74
C TYR A 58 -24.59 -10.10 -17.30
N ALA A 59 -24.50 -10.49 -16.02
CA ALA A 59 -25.23 -11.65 -15.50
C ALA A 59 -26.76 -11.47 -15.47
N SER A 60 -27.23 -10.25 -15.17
CA SER A 60 -28.65 -9.86 -15.26
C SER A 60 -28.81 -8.34 -15.25
N LYS A 61 -30.00 -7.87 -15.63
CA LYS A 61 -30.42 -6.48 -15.44
C LYS A 61 -30.29 -6.03 -13.99
N GLU A 62 -30.71 -6.81 -12.99
CA GLU A 62 -30.56 -6.42 -11.59
C GLU A 62 -29.08 -6.29 -11.19
N SER A 63 -28.22 -7.19 -11.69
CA SER A 63 -26.77 -7.13 -11.44
C SER A 63 -26.17 -5.82 -11.99
N PHE A 64 -26.54 -5.44 -13.21
CA PHE A 64 -26.08 -4.20 -13.83
C PHE A 64 -26.61 -2.94 -13.13
N VAL A 65 -27.89 -2.92 -12.76
CA VAL A 65 -28.49 -1.80 -12.01
C VAL A 65 -27.84 -1.66 -10.63
N SER A 66 -27.63 -2.77 -9.91
CA SER A 66 -26.95 -2.79 -8.61
C SER A 66 -25.51 -2.31 -8.72
N GLN A 67 -24.80 -2.73 -9.78
CA GLN A 67 -23.45 -2.25 -10.07
C GLN A 67 -23.44 -0.73 -10.28
N LEU A 68 -24.31 -0.20 -11.14
CA LEU A 68 -24.42 1.24 -11.41
C LEU A 68 -24.81 2.06 -10.17
N ALA A 69 -25.75 1.55 -9.37
CA ALA A 69 -26.16 2.18 -8.12
C ALA A 69 -24.97 2.39 -7.18
N SER A 70 -24.00 1.46 -7.15
CA SER A 70 -22.77 1.60 -6.36
C SER A 70 -21.84 2.74 -6.78
N TYR A 71 -22.08 3.34 -7.96
CA TYR A 71 -21.41 4.52 -8.49
C TYR A 71 -22.29 5.79 -8.49
N GLY A 72 -23.44 5.76 -7.82
CA GLY A 72 -24.36 6.90 -7.74
C GLY A 72 -25.19 7.10 -9.02
N TYR A 73 -25.40 6.05 -9.81
CA TYR A 73 -26.31 6.07 -10.96
C TYR A 73 -27.69 5.55 -10.56
N VAL A 74 -28.74 6.34 -10.81
CA VAL A 74 -30.12 5.99 -10.45
C VAL A 74 -30.92 5.74 -11.72
N LEU A 75 -31.49 4.54 -11.82
CA LEU A 75 -32.36 4.17 -12.94
C LEU A 75 -33.65 4.99 -12.87
N LYS A 76 -34.06 5.56 -14.00
CA LYS A 76 -35.34 6.26 -14.19
C LYS A 76 -36.15 5.57 -15.27
N ASP A 77 -37.46 5.79 -15.23
CA ASP A 77 -38.40 5.18 -16.18
C ASP A 77 -38.54 5.99 -17.48
N SER A 78 -38.08 7.24 -17.51
CA SER A 78 -38.21 8.11 -18.68
C SER A 78 -36.93 8.89 -18.99
N VAL A 79 -36.71 9.13 -20.29
CA VAL A 79 -35.58 9.92 -20.82
C VAL A 79 -35.61 11.36 -20.31
N GLN A 80 -36.79 11.93 -20.06
CA GLN A 80 -36.96 13.32 -19.62
C GLN A 80 -36.43 13.55 -18.20
N GLN A 81 -36.39 12.48 -17.39
CA GLN A 81 -35.85 12.51 -16.02
C GLN A 81 -34.39 12.06 -15.96
N ALA A 82 -33.78 11.74 -17.12
CA ALA A 82 -32.44 11.17 -17.20
C ALA A 82 -31.44 12.19 -17.78
N SER A 83 -30.31 12.31 -17.09
CA SER A 83 -29.12 13.03 -17.57
C SER A 83 -28.28 12.22 -18.55
N VAL A 84 -28.44 10.89 -18.55
CA VAL A 84 -27.66 9.94 -19.35
C VAL A 84 -28.57 8.84 -19.91
N VAL A 85 -28.29 8.37 -21.11
CA VAL A 85 -28.92 7.17 -21.69
C VAL A 85 -27.85 6.08 -21.81
N ILE A 86 -28.15 4.89 -21.30
CA ILE A 86 -27.32 3.69 -21.50
C ILE A 86 -28.08 2.76 -22.44
N ALA A 87 -27.50 2.48 -23.60
CA ALA A 87 -28.15 1.70 -24.66
C ALA A 87 -27.31 0.53 -25.14
N GLY A 88 -27.95 -0.52 -25.67
CA GLY A 88 -27.28 -1.60 -26.39
C GLY A 88 -26.74 -1.12 -27.75
N ASP A 89 -25.69 -1.77 -28.24
CA ASP A 89 -25.14 -1.47 -29.57
C ASP A 89 -26.15 -1.79 -30.69
N GLU A 90 -27.14 -2.66 -30.43
CA GLU A 90 -28.23 -3.03 -31.36
C GLU A 90 -29.32 -1.94 -31.48
N ASP A 91 -29.41 -1.00 -30.53
CA ASP A 91 -30.45 0.05 -30.47
C ASP A 91 -30.05 1.36 -31.17
N LEU A 92 -29.16 1.26 -32.17
CA LEU A 92 -28.54 2.39 -32.89
C LEU A 92 -29.55 3.38 -33.49
N ALA A 93 -30.72 2.91 -33.94
CA ALA A 93 -31.79 3.76 -34.47
C ALA A 93 -32.49 4.60 -33.38
N VAL A 94 -32.73 3.99 -32.20
CA VAL A 94 -33.35 4.67 -31.05
C VAL A 94 -32.39 5.72 -30.49
N VAL A 95 -31.10 5.39 -30.38
CA VAL A 95 -30.05 6.32 -29.96
C VAL A 95 -29.93 7.53 -30.90
N LYS A 96 -29.99 7.31 -32.22
CA LYS A 96 -29.96 8.40 -33.21
C LYS A 96 -31.16 9.35 -33.05
N ASN A 97 -32.36 8.80 -32.88
CA ASN A 97 -33.58 9.60 -32.69
C ASN A 97 -33.54 10.39 -31.37
N LEU A 98 -33.01 9.79 -30.30
CA LEU A 98 -32.85 10.47 -29.00
C LEU A 98 -31.86 11.63 -29.06
N LYS A 99 -30.72 11.46 -29.74
CA LYS A 99 -29.76 12.56 -29.97
C LYS A 99 -30.33 13.65 -30.86
N ALA A 100 -31.17 13.31 -31.83
CA ALA A 100 -31.84 14.30 -32.67
C ALA A 100 -32.86 15.12 -31.86
N ALA A 101 -33.59 14.49 -30.93
CA ALA A 101 -34.58 15.15 -30.08
C ALA A 101 -33.95 15.95 -28.91
N ASN A 102 -32.81 15.50 -28.38
CA ASN A 102 -32.09 16.19 -27.31
C ASN A 102 -30.57 16.10 -27.55
N PRO A 103 -29.98 17.07 -28.28
CA PRO A 103 -28.56 17.03 -28.64
C PRO A 103 -27.60 17.04 -27.43
N ALA A 104 -28.05 17.53 -26.27
CA ALA A 104 -27.24 17.61 -25.07
C ALA A 104 -27.21 16.29 -24.26
N ILE A 105 -28.07 15.32 -24.57
CA ILE A 105 -28.16 14.07 -23.81
C ILE A 105 -26.94 13.18 -24.08
N LYS A 106 -26.25 12.76 -23.01
CA LYS A 106 -25.08 11.88 -23.13
C LYS A 106 -25.56 10.44 -23.29
N VAL A 107 -25.11 9.78 -24.35
CA VAL A 107 -25.44 8.36 -24.62
C VAL A 107 -24.18 7.51 -24.51
N TYR A 108 -24.26 6.41 -23.76
CA TYR A 108 -23.19 5.44 -23.58
C TYR A 108 -23.69 4.03 -23.89
N SER A 109 -22.80 3.17 -24.40
CA SER A 109 -23.05 1.73 -24.44
C SER A 109 -22.87 1.08 -23.07
N PHE A 110 -23.49 -0.09 -22.86
CA PHE A 110 -23.29 -0.93 -21.68
C PHE A 110 -21.81 -1.25 -21.39
N ARG A 111 -20.95 -1.26 -22.41
CA ARG A 111 -19.51 -1.44 -22.26
C ARG A 111 -18.79 -0.13 -21.97
N SER A 112 -19.14 0.94 -22.69
CA SER A 112 -18.46 2.23 -22.58
C SER A 112 -18.70 2.95 -21.25
N ILE A 113 -19.85 2.70 -20.60
CA ILE A 113 -20.16 3.30 -19.30
C ILE A 113 -19.17 2.83 -18.24
N GLN A 114 -18.70 1.58 -18.30
CA GLN A 114 -17.74 1.02 -17.33
C GLN A 114 -16.46 1.85 -17.23
N TYR A 115 -15.96 2.35 -18.36
CA TYR A 115 -14.76 3.20 -18.39
C TYR A 115 -14.99 4.62 -17.85
N ARG A 116 -16.24 4.98 -17.52
CA ARG A 116 -16.64 6.29 -17.00
C ARG A 116 -17.24 6.22 -15.60
N LEU A 117 -17.34 5.02 -15.02
CA LEU A 117 -17.79 4.85 -13.65
C LEU A 117 -16.67 5.27 -12.70
N THR A 118 -16.78 6.48 -12.17
CA THR A 118 -15.97 6.95 -11.03
C THR A 118 -16.83 6.96 -9.80
N LYS A 119 -16.43 6.20 -8.78
CA LYS A 119 -17.14 6.20 -7.51
C LYS A 119 -16.95 7.55 -6.84
N LYS A 120 -18.05 8.19 -6.47
CA LYS A 120 -17.99 9.45 -5.72
C LYS A 120 -17.32 9.23 -4.37
N ALA A 121 -16.64 10.26 -3.89
CA ALA A 121 -16.02 10.23 -2.59
C ALA A 121 -17.03 10.60 -1.51
N ASP A 122 -16.97 9.88 -0.39
CA ASP A 122 -17.68 10.26 0.82
C ASP A 122 -17.11 11.57 1.36
N GLY A 123 -17.98 12.44 1.86
CA GLY A 123 -17.62 13.59 2.68
C GLY A 123 -16.98 13.16 4.00
N ILE A 124 -16.45 14.14 4.73
CA ILE A 124 -15.60 13.89 5.90
C ILE A 124 -16.31 13.07 6.98
N ILE A 125 -17.61 13.29 7.22
CA ILE A 125 -18.37 12.61 8.28
C ILE A 125 -18.53 11.13 7.98
N GLU A 126 -18.95 10.78 6.76
CA GLU A 126 -19.15 9.39 6.37
C GLU A 126 -17.80 8.65 6.22
N THR A 127 -16.75 9.38 5.80
CA THR A 127 -15.39 8.87 5.78
C THR A 127 -14.88 8.50 7.18
N CYS A 128 -15.14 9.31 8.20
CA CYS A 128 -14.77 8.99 9.58
C CYS A 128 -15.44 7.69 10.08
N LYS A 129 -16.72 7.45 9.76
CA LYS A 129 -17.41 6.20 10.11
C LYS A 129 -16.78 5.00 9.39
N SER A 130 -16.54 5.16 8.09
CA SER A 130 -15.85 4.15 7.28
C SER A 130 -14.49 3.78 7.88
N ALA A 131 -13.74 4.77 8.35
CA ALA A 131 -12.42 4.57 8.95
C ALA A 131 -12.50 3.63 10.17
N VAL A 132 -13.46 3.87 11.07
CA VAL A 132 -13.68 3.02 12.25
C VAL A 132 -14.12 1.61 11.85
N ASN A 133 -15.04 1.49 10.90
CA ASN A 133 -15.52 0.18 10.42
C ASN A 133 -14.38 -0.66 9.81
N ILE A 134 -13.46 -0.04 9.07
CA ILE A 134 -12.27 -0.71 8.55
C ILE A 134 -11.42 -1.21 9.72
N CYS A 135 -11.14 -0.37 10.72
CA CYS A 135 -10.37 -0.79 11.90
C CYS A 135 -11.01 -1.96 12.64
N ILE A 136 -12.33 -2.01 12.77
CA ILE A 136 -13.04 -3.16 13.35
C ILE A 136 -12.78 -4.43 12.53
N GLY A 137 -12.85 -4.33 11.20
CA GLY A 137 -12.51 -5.44 10.30
C GLY A 137 -11.05 -5.93 10.41
N LEU A 138 -10.11 -5.03 10.75
CA LEU A 138 -8.70 -5.38 10.92
C LEU A 138 -8.43 -6.21 12.19
N ILE A 139 -9.24 -6.06 13.24
CA ILE A 139 -8.98 -6.67 14.57
C ILE A 139 -8.73 -8.17 14.48
N GLY A 140 -9.61 -8.91 13.80
CA GLY A 140 -9.53 -10.38 13.76
C GLY A 140 -8.28 -10.89 13.06
N ILE A 141 -7.97 -10.31 11.89
CA ILE A 141 -6.79 -10.73 11.10
C ILE A 141 -5.50 -10.31 11.80
N MET A 142 -5.45 -9.12 12.39
CA MET A 142 -4.27 -8.68 13.16
C MET A 142 -4.04 -9.55 14.39
N ALA A 143 -5.11 -9.92 15.11
CA ALA A 143 -5.01 -10.84 16.24
C ALA A 143 -4.45 -12.21 15.82
N LEU A 144 -4.90 -12.76 14.68
CA LEU A 144 -4.41 -14.03 14.15
C LEU A 144 -2.90 -13.99 13.88
N PHE A 145 -2.44 -13.05 13.04
CA PHE A 145 -1.04 -12.99 12.65
C PHE A 145 -0.13 -12.63 13.83
N MET A 146 -0.51 -11.66 14.67
CA MET A 146 0.28 -11.30 15.85
C MET A 146 0.34 -12.44 16.88
N GLY A 147 -0.73 -13.23 16.99
CA GLY A 147 -0.72 -14.46 17.79
C GLY A 147 0.34 -15.44 17.31
N PHE A 148 0.38 -15.76 16.00
CA PHE A 148 1.42 -16.63 15.44
C PHE A 148 2.83 -16.04 15.57
N MET A 149 3.01 -14.74 15.35
CA MET A 149 4.32 -14.12 15.49
C MET A 149 4.82 -14.13 16.95
N SER A 150 3.94 -14.00 17.94
CA SER A 150 4.27 -14.18 19.35
C SER A 150 4.71 -15.61 19.67
N ILE A 151 4.05 -16.62 19.10
CA ILE A 151 4.51 -18.02 19.21
C ILE A 151 5.92 -18.15 18.61
N ALA A 152 6.15 -17.60 17.41
CA ALA A 152 7.44 -17.67 16.74
C ALA A 152 8.55 -17.00 17.56
N GLU A 153 8.26 -15.83 18.14
CA GLU A 153 9.17 -15.11 19.03
C GLU A 153 9.53 -15.94 20.28
N LYS A 154 8.53 -16.44 21.00
CA LYS A 154 8.72 -17.26 22.21
C LYS A 154 9.42 -18.59 21.91
N ALA A 155 9.21 -19.16 20.73
CA ALA A 155 9.94 -20.34 20.24
C ALA A 155 11.40 -20.04 19.82
N GLY A 156 11.83 -18.77 19.87
CA GLY A 156 13.19 -18.36 19.52
C GLY A 156 13.41 -18.13 18.02
N GLY A 157 12.34 -17.96 17.24
CA GLY A 157 12.39 -17.71 15.80
C GLY A 157 13.22 -16.48 15.43
N ILE A 158 13.09 -15.37 16.18
CA ILE A 158 13.89 -14.15 15.99
C ILE A 158 15.40 -14.45 16.14
N ARG A 159 15.77 -15.28 17.12
CA ARG A 159 17.16 -15.66 17.39
C ARG A 159 17.70 -16.60 16.32
N LEU A 160 16.89 -17.54 15.85
CA LEU A 160 17.22 -18.41 14.73
C LEU A 160 17.49 -17.59 13.46
N LEU A 161 16.57 -16.69 13.12
CA LEU A 161 16.69 -15.81 11.97
C LEU A 161 17.94 -14.91 12.06
N SER A 162 18.20 -14.36 13.25
CA SER A 162 19.42 -13.59 13.53
C SER A 162 20.70 -14.42 13.30
N LYS A 163 20.71 -15.70 13.68
CA LYS A 163 21.86 -16.60 13.47
C LYS A 163 22.06 -16.90 11.98
N ILE A 164 20.97 -17.06 11.24
CA ILE A 164 20.98 -17.35 9.79
C ILE A 164 21.52 -16.14 9.01
N ILE A 165 21.03 -14.94 9.31
CA ILE A 165 21.35 -13.72 8.55
C ILE A 165 22.65 -13.05 9.06
N GLY A 166 23.10 -13.37 10.28
CA GLY A 166 24.27 -12.75 10.92
C GLY A 166 25.58 -12.75 10.09
N PRO A 167 25.95 -13.85 9.40
CA PRO A 167 27.14 -13.87 8.54
C PRO A 167 27.08 -12.81 7.43
N PHE A 168 25.92 -12.62 6.80
CA PHE A 168 25.72 -11.60 5.77
C PHE A 168 25.87 -10.18 6.35
N PHE A 169 25.23 -9.88 7.48
CA PHE A 169 25.34 -8.56 8.11
C PHE A 169 26.76 -8.24 8.59
N SER A 170 27.50 -9.22 9.13
CA SER A 170 28.88 -9.00 9.55
C SER A 170 29.80 -8.50 8.43
N LYS A 171 29.45 -8.81 7.17
CA LYS A 171 30.17 -8.39 5.98
C LYS A 171 29.74 -7.03 5.45
N LEU A 172 28.51 -6.64 5.73
CA LEU A 172 27.93 -5.37 5.32
C LEU A 172 28.23 -4.23 6.31
N PHE A 173 28.62 -4.59 7.55
CA PHE A 173 28.99 -3.65 8.61
C PHE A 173 30.45 -3.86 9.07
N PRO A 174 31.45 -3.60 8.21
CA PRO A 174 32.85 -3.90 8.49
C PRO A 174 33.45 -3.07 9.64
N GLU A 175 32.86 -1.92 9.95
CA GLU A 175 33.34 -1.01 11.01
C GLU A 175 32.91 -1.43 12.42
N ILE A 176 32.03 -2.43 12.56
CA ILE A 176 31.55 -2.88 13.87
C ILE A 176 32.46 -3.99 14.41
N PRO A 177 33.04 -3.83 15.62
CA PRO A 177 33.88 -4.86 16.22
C PRO A 177 33.13 -6.19 16.42
N LYS A 178 33.84 -7.31 16.24
CA LYS A 178 33.26 -8.64 16.50
C LYS A 178 32.79 -8.73 17.95
N GLY A 179 31.56 -9.21 18.16
CA GLY A 179 30.96 -9.36 19.48
C GLY A 179 30.36 -8.09 20.06
N HIS A 180 30.44 -6.94 19.36
CA HIS A 180 29.81 -5.71 19.84
C HIS A 180 28.27 -5.83 19.91
N PRO A 181 27.61 -5.35 20.98
CA PRO A 181 26.15 -5.45 21.15
C PRO A 181 25.33 -4.85 20.00
N ALA A 182 25.87 -3.83 19.32
CA ALA A 182 25.22 -3.21 18.15
C ALA A 182 24.76 -4.24 17.10
N MET A 183 25.57 -5.26 16.82
CA MET A 183 25.16 -6.33 15.89
C MET A 183 23.90 -7.03 16.38
N GLY A 184 23.85 -7.42 17.67
CA GLY A 184 22.68 -8.06 18.25
C GLY A 184 21.42 -7.21 18.14
N HIS A 185 21.49 -5.93 18.52
CA HIS A 185 20.35 -5.01 18.44
C HIS A 185 19.86 -4.81 17.00
N MET A 186 20.77 -4.64 16.03
CA MET A 186 20.41 -4.53 14.62
C MET A 186 19.72 -5.80 14.12
N MET A 187 20.28 -6.98 14.41
CA MET A 187 19.71 -8.26 13.97
C MET A 187 18.31 -8.49 14.55
N MET A 188 18.07 -8.10 15.81
CA MET A 188 16.74 -8.15 16.42
C MET A 188 15.78 -7.19 15.73
N ASN A 189 16.21 -5.97 15.42
CA ASN A 189 15.39 -5.00 14.69
C ASN A 189 14.98 -5.52 13.30
N PHE A 190 15.93 -6.00 12.49
CA PHE A 190 15.64 -6.55 11.16
C PHE A 190 14.76 -7.79 11.24
N SER A 191 15.03 -8.70 12.18
CA SER A 191 14.24 -9.91 12.35
C SER A 191 12.80 -9.59 12.77
N ALA A 192 12.60 -8.60 13.65
CA ALA A 192 11.27 -8.16 14.06
C ALA A 192 10.51 -7.49 12.90
N ASN A 193 11.16 -6.61 12.13
CA ASN A 193 10.54 -5.99 10.94
C ASN A 193 10.19 -7.06 9.89
N LEU A 194 11.07 -8.03 9.64
CA LEU A 194 10.84 -9.11 8.69
C LEU A 194 9.61 -9.96 9.05
N LEU A 195 9.38 -10.19 10.35
CA LEU A 195 8.21 -10.90 10.86
C LEU A 195 6.96 -10.01 11.01
N GLY A 196 7.02 -8.72 10.67
CA GLY A 196 5.91 -7.78 10.83
C GLY A 196 5.59 -7.44 12.28
N LEU A 197 6.55 -7.61 13.20
CA LEU A 197 6.46 -7.23 14.61
C LEU A 197 6.85 -5.76 14.82
N ASP A 198 6.16 -4.83 14.14
CA ASP A 198 6.53 -3.41 14.06
C ASP A 198 6.68 -2.74 15.45
N ASN A 199 5.82 -3.12 16.41
CA ASN A 199 5.85 -2.62 17.78
C ASN A 199 7.13 -3.05 18.54
N ALA A 200 7.71 -4.21 18.18
CA ALA A 200 8.95 -4.71 18.75
C ALA A 200 10.18 -4.20 17.96
N ALA A 201 10.03 -3.97 16.65
CA ALA A 201 11.14 -3.53 15.80
C ALA A 201 11.70 -2.17 16.23
N THR A 202 10.84 -1.16 16.48
CA THR A 202 11.28 0.21 16.77
C THR A 202 12.17 0.31 18.03
N PRO A 203 11.80 -0.27 19.19
CA PRO A 203 12.67 -0.27 20.38
C PRO A 203 14.04 -0.89 20.14
N PHE A 204 14.12 -2.01 19.39
CA PHE A 204 15.42 -2.60 19.03
C PHE A 204 16.22 -1.70 18.08
N GLY A 205 15.52 -0.99 17.19
CA GLY A 205 16.13 -0.06 16.26
C GLY A 205 16.77 1.16 16.94
N LEU A 206 16.09 1.73 17.93
CA LEU A 206 16.63 2.83 18.73
C LEU A 206 17.85 2.37 19.53
N LYS A 207 17.77 1.21 20.20
CA LYS A 207 18.93 0.61 20.88
C LYS A 207 20.09 0.31 19.94
N ALA A 208 19.81 -0.15 18.73
CA ALA A 208 20.83 -0.36 17.72
C ALA A 208 21.51 0.96 17.35
N MET A 209 20.74 2.02 17.16
CA MET A 209 21.25 3.35 16.85
C MET A 209 22.12 3.91 17.98
N GLU A 210 21.69 3.76 19.24
CA GLU A 210 22.48 4.11 20.44
C GLU A 210 23.81 3.35 20.48
N SER A 211 23.78 2.03 20.28
CA SER A 211 25.00 1.20 20.26
C SER A 211 25.94 1.54 19.08
N LEU A 212 25.39 1.90 17.91
CA LEU A 212 26.18 2.39 16.79
C LEU A 212 26.77 3.77 17.07
N GLN A 213 26.05 4.59 17.83
CA GLN A 213 26.50 5.92 18.22
C GLN A 213 27.65 5.85 19.22
N GLU A 214 27.74 4.85 20.09
CA GLU A 214 28.91 4.61 20.95
C GLU A 214 30.20 4.49 20.13
N LEU A 215 30.14 3.75 19.02
CA LEU A 215 31.25 3.54 18.09
C LEU A 215 31.53 4.75 17.17
N ASN A 216 30.61 5.71 17.09
CA ASN A 216 30.75 6.85 16.18
C ASN A 216 31.82 7.85 16.69
N PRO A 217 32.90 8.11 15.93
CA PRO A 217 33.92 9.09 16.34
C PRO A 217 33.43 10.54 16.26
N LYS A 218 32.41 10.84 15.43
CA LYS A 218 31.83 12.19 15.27
C LYS A 218 30.36 12.17 15.65
N LYS A 219 30.06 12.46 16.93
CA LYS A 219 28.71 12.28 17.51
C LYS A 219 27.60 13.11 16.86
N ASP A 220 27.92 14.17 16.12
CA ASP A 220 26.93 14.99 15.41
C ASP A 220 26.71 14.59 13.95
N THR A 221 27.49 13.64 13.44
CA THR A 221 27.57 13.28 12.02
C THR A 221 27.37 11.79 11.82
N ALA A 222 26.45 11.39 10.93
CA ALA A 222 26.09 9.98 10.75
C ALA A 222 27.29 9.11 10.35
N SER A 223 27.55 8.03 11.10
CA SER A 223 28.59 7.05 10.75
C SER A 223 28.17 6.18 9.56
N ASN A 224 29.12 5.49 8.91
CA ASN A 224 28.79 4.62 7.78
C ASN A 224 27.87 3.47 8.20
N ALA A 225 28.11 2.88 9.38
CA ALA A 225 27.24 1.86 9.96
C ALA A 225 25.82 2.38 10.22
N GLN A 226 25.66 3.60 10.77
CA GLN A 226 24.32 4.18 10.97
C GLN A 226 23.57 4.41 9.66
N ILE A 227 24.28 4.89 8.62
CA ILE A 227 23.68 5.10 7.29
C ILE A 227 23.24 3.77 6.66
N MET A 228 24.10 2.74 6.68
CA MET A 228 23.77 1.43 6.14
C MET A 228 22.59 0.81 6.88
N PHE A 229 22.60 0.86 8.22
CA PHE A 229 21.50 0.38 9.05
C PHE A 229 20.17 1.04 8.68
N LEU A 230 20.13 2.37 8.57
CA LEU A 230 18.91 3.09 8.24
C LEU A 230 18.42 2.85 6.82
N CYS A 231 19.33 2.75 5.85
CA CYS A 231 18.95 2.51 4.45
C CYS A 231 18.32 1.13 4.28
N LEU A 232 18.88 0.10 4.93
CA LEU A 232 18.30 -1.25 4.92
C LEU A 232 17.01 -1.32 5.75
N HIS A 233 16.91 -0.56 6.84
CA HIS A 233 15.68 -0.51 7.63
C HIS A 233 14.55 0.14 6.82
N ALA A 234 14.84 1.27 6.17
CA ALA A 234 13.86 1.99 5.37
C ALA A 234 13.44 1.29 4.09
N SER A 235 14.20 0.32 3.60
CA SER A 235 13.74 -0.53 2.49
C SER A 235 12.71 -1.58 2.93
N GLY A 236 12.41 -1.69 4.24
CA GLY A 236 11.20 -2.33 4.76
C GLY A 236 11.02 -3.78 4.35
N LEU A 237 12.08 -4.61 4.39
CA LEU A 237 12.00 -6.02 4.00
C LEU A 237 11.07 -6.80 4.94
N THR A 238 9.78 -6.84 4.60
CA THR A 238 8.76 -7.60 5.31
C THR A 238 8.47 -8.92 4.60
N LEU A 239 8.43 -10.02 5.35
CA LEU A 239 8.15 -11.35 4.81
C LEU A 239 6.67 -11.50 4.43
N ILE A 240 5.77 -11.02 5.29
CA ILE A 240 4.32 -11.11 5.09
C ILE A 240 3.69 -9.72 5.26
N PRO A 241 3.06 -9.14 4.22
CA PRO A 241 2.40 -7.84 4.30
C PRO A 241 1.05 -7.94 5.03
N VAL A 242 1.05 -8.38 6.28
CA VAL A 242 -0.13 -8.69 7.10
C VAL A 242 -1.13 -7.54 7.13
N SER A 243 -0.65 -6.32 7.38
CA SER A 243 -1.53 -5.15 7.49
C SER A 243 -2.23 -4.79 6.16
N ILE A 244 -1.59 -5.08 5.02
CA ILE A 244 -2.13 -4.83 3.68
C ILE A 244 -3.16 -5.92 3.35
N ILE A 245 -2.84 -7.18 3.61
CA ILE A 245 -3.77 -8.32 3.46
C ILE A 245 -5.03 -8.10 4.30
N ALA A 246 -4.85 -7.68 5.57
CA ALA A 246 -5.95 -7.37 6.46
C ALA A 246 -6.83 -6.22 5.92
N ALA A 247 -6.22 -5.15 5.41
CA ALA A 247 -6.96 -4.04 4.82
C ALA A 247 -7.74 -4.45 3.56
N ARG A 248 -7.15 -5.29 2.70
CA ARG A 248 -7.82 -5.85 1.52
C ARG A 248 -9.03 -6.70 1.92
N ALA A 249 -8.86 -7.58 2.91
CA ALA A 249 -9.94 -8.41 3.44
C ALA A 249 -11.06 -7.57 4.08
N ALA A 250 -10.71 -6.54 4.86
CA ALA A 250 -11.68 -5.62 5.47
C ALA A 250 -12.52 -4.87 4.43
N LEU A 251 -11.95 -4.62 3.24
CA LEU A 251 -12.65 -4.04 2.09
C LEU A 251 -13.27 -5.08 1.14
N LYS A 252 -13.37 -6.34 1.57
CA LYS A 252 -14.02 -7.44 0.83
C LYS A 252 -13.35 -7.81 -0.49
N SER A 253 -12.01 -7.75 -0.55
CA SER A 253 -11.24 -8.34 -1.66
C SER A 253 -11.57 -9.82 -1.81
N GLY A 254 -11.76 -10.27 -3.05
CA GLY A 254 -12.01 -11.69 -3.37
C GLY A 254 -10.77 -12.56 -3.14
N ASN A 255 -9.57 -12.01 -3.29
CA ASN A 255 -8.32 -12.69 -2.96
C ASN A 255 -7.35 -11.72 -2.24
N PRO A 256 -7.43 -11.56 -0.92
CA PRO A 256 -6.60 -10.60 -0.19
C PRO A 256 -5.10 -10.86 -0.26
N THR A 257 -4.67 -12.10 -0.58
CA THR A 257 -3.25 -12.53 -0.58
C THR A 257 -2.59 -12.48 -1.95
N ASP A 258 -3.31 -12.15 -3.03
CA ASP A 258 -2.78 -12.10 -4.40
C ASP A 258 -1.62 -11.09 -4.58
N ILE A 259 -1.55 -10.06 -3.72
CA ILE A 259 -0.45 -9.08 -3.69
C ILE A 259 0.83 -9.59 -3.01
N PHE A 260 0.81 -10.77 -2.38
CA PHE A 260 1.91 -11.27 -1.56
C PHE A 260 3.23 -11.39 -2.36
N VAL A 261 3.19 -12.11 -3.48
CA VAL A 261 4.36 -12.33 -4.34
C VAL A 261 4.93 -11.02 -4.88
N PRO A 262 4.14 -10.12 -5.52
CA PRO A 262 4.69 -8.86 -6.02
C PRO A 262 5.19 -7.94 -4.90
N CYS A 263 4.56 -7.92 -3.71
CA CYS A 263 5.09 -7.19 -2.55
C CYS A 263 6.47 -7.73 -2.14
N MET A 264 6.62 -9.05 -2.01
CA MET A 264 7.88 -9.69 -1.64
C MET A 264 9.01 -9.37 -2.63
N ILE A 265 8.72 -9.36 -3.93
CA ILE A 265 9.70 -9.00 -4.95
C ILE A 265 10.05 -7.50 -4.86
N ALA A 266 9.04 -6.63 -4.72
CA ALA A 266 9.26 -5.19 -4.61
C ALA A 266 10.12 -4.81 -3.40
N THR A 267 9.84 -5.38 -2.22
CA THR A 267 10.61 -5.12 -0.99
C THR A 267 12.05 -5.63 -1.11
N PHE A 268 12.24 -6.79 -1.74
CA PHE A 268 13.57 -7.34 -2.00
C PHE A 268 14.36 -6.41 -2.91
N VAL A 269 13.78 -5.96 -4.04
CA VAL A 269 14.46 -5.06 -4.98
C VAL A 269 14.78 -3.71 -4.33
N ALA A 270 13.87 -3.14 -3.54
CA ALA A 270 14.14 -1.92 -2.78
C ALA A 270 15.30 -2.09 -1.77
N THR A 271 15.36 -3.24 -1.10
CA THR A 271 16.43 -3.58 -0.15
C THR A 271 17.77 -3.78 -0.86
N MET A 272 17.76 -4.44 -2.01
CA MET A 272 18.93 -4.59 -2.86
C MET A 272 19.44 -3.22 -3.34
N ALA A 273 18.53 -2.35 -3.80
CA ALA A 273 18.87 -0.99 -4.21
C ALA A 273 19.54 -0.20 -3.08
N ALA A 274 18.93 -0.18 -1.89
CA ALA A 274 19.49 0.49 -0.71
C ALA A 274 20.90 -0.04 -0.38
N MET A 275 21.06 -1.38 -0.35
CA MET A 275 22.34 -2.01 -0.10
C MET A 275 23.40 -1.64 -1.15
N PHE A 276 23.07 -1.71 -2.45
CA PHE A 276 23.99 -1.38 -3.54
C PHE A 276 24.40 0.10 -3.50
N ILE A 277 23.45 1.02 -3.38
CA ILE A 277 23.71 2.46 -3.34
C ILE A 277 24.68 2.79 -2.20
N VAL A 278 24.40 2.30 -1.00
CA VAL A 278 25.24 2.59 0.17
C VAL A 278 26.59 1.88 0.07
N SER A 279 26.63 0.63 -0.36
CA SER A 279 27.88 -0.14 -0.48
C SER A 279 28.83 0.45 -1.52
N LEU A 280 28.32 0.92 -2.66
CA LEU A 280 29.11 1.63 -3.65
C LEU A 280 29.70 2.92 -3.06
N LYS A 281 28.89 3.70 -2.32
CA LYS A 281 29.35 4.94 -1.69
C LYS A 281 30.38 4.70 -0.59
N GLN A 282 30.23 3.63 0.17
CA GLN A 282 31.12 3.23 1.28
C GLN A 282 32.30 2.35 0.83
N LYS A 283 32.36 1.97 -0.45
CA LYS A 283 33.35 1.05 -1.03
C LYS A 283 33.37 -0.32 -0.34
N ILE A 284 32.20 -0.83 0.07
CA ILE A 284 32.06 -2.18 0.61
C ILE A 284 32.15 -3.19 -0.53
N ASN A 285 32.99 -4.21 -0.39
CA ASN A 285 33.14 -5.26 -1.39
C ASN A 285 31.94 -6.22 -1.36
N LEU A 286 30.99 -6.04 -2.27
CA LEU A 286 29.84 -6.92 -2.44
C LEU A 286 30.15 -8.23 -3.18
N LEU A 287 31.32 -8.32 -3.84
CA LEU A 287 31.75 -9.51 -4.59
C LEU A 287 32.37 -10.59 -3.69
N GLN A 288 32.37 -10.40 -2.37
CA GLN A 288 32.85 -11.42 -1.46
C GLN A 288 31.90 -12.64 -1.43
N PRO A 289 32.42 -13.88 -1.26
CA PRO A 289 31.62 -15.10 -1.43
C PRO A 289 30.36 -15.19 -0.57
N VAL A 290 30.41 -14.67 0.66
CA VAL A 290 29.25 -14.67 1.58
C VAL A 290 28.14 -13.77 1.03
N VAL A 291 28.48 -12.55 0.60
CA VAL A 291 27.49 -11.61 0.06
C VAL A 291 26.94 -12.13 -1.27
N LEU A 292 27.82 -12.61 -2.17
CA LEU A 292 27.39 -13.22 -3.43
C LEU A 292 26.52 -14.45 -3.23
N GLY A 293 26.82 -15.32 -2.26
CA GLY A 293 26.00 -16.50 -1.98
C GLY A 293 24.59 -16.12 -1.52
N TRP A 294 24.48 -15.15 -0.60
CA TRP A 294 23.19 -14.66 -0.12
C TRP A 294 22.42 -13.90 -1.20
N VAL A 295 23.01 -12.83 -1.73
CA VAL A 295 22.38 -11.96 -2.73
C VAL A 295 22.09 -12.74 -4.01
N GLY A 296 23.07 -13.48 -4.51
CA GLY A 296 22.95 -14.26 -5.74
C GLY A 296 21.96 -15.40 -5.58
N GLY A 297 21.95 -16.10 -4.44
CA GLY A 297 20.98 -17.17 -4.17
C GLY A 297 19.54 -16.66 -4.12
N LEU A 298 19.27 -15.61 -3.33
CA LEU A 298 17.94 -15.00 -3.26
C LEU A 298 17.51 -14.38 -4.61
N SER A 299 18.43 -13.70 -5.30
CA SER A 299 18.15 -13.12 -6.61
C SER A 299 17.86 -14.20 -7.65
N ALA A 300 18.56 -15.34 -7.61
CA ALA A 300 18.31 -16.46 -8.51
C ALA A 300 16.93 -17.09 -8.27
N ILE A 301 16.54 -17.29 -7.00
CA ILE A 301 15.21 -17.80 -6.64
C ILE A 301 14.12 -16.87 -7.17
N ILE A 302 14.25 -15.55 -6.94
CA ILE A 302 13.29 -14.56 -7.41
C ILE A 302 13.27 -14.47 -8.94
N ALA A 303 14.44 -14.50 -9.59
CA ALA A 303 14.52 -14.46 -11.04
C ALA A 303 13.89 -15.70 -11.68
N LEU A 304 14.14 -16.90 -11.15
CA LEU A 304 13.49 -18.13 -11.61
C LEU A 304 11.96 -18.07 -11.42
N LEU A 305 11.51 -17.55 -10.28
CA LEU A 305 10.08 -17.33 -10.03
C LEU A 305 9.48 -16.36 -11.05
N VAL A 306 10.12 -15.22 -11.30
CA VAL A 306 9.66 -14.23 -12.29
C VAL A 306 9.65 -14.82 -13.70
N VAL A 307 10.71 -15.51 -14.12
CA VAL A 307 10.78 -16.18 -15.44
C VAL A 307 9.65 -17.19 -15.59
N TYR A 308 9.42 -18.03 -14.57
CA TYR A 308 8.32 -18.99 -14.56
C TYR A 308 6.96 -18.28 -14.69
N LEU A 309 6.73 -17.22 -13.91
CA LEU A 309 5.49 -16.45 -13.98
C LEU A 309 5.27 -15.80 -15.35
N THR A 310 6.32 -15.26 -15.98
CA THR A 310 6.22 -14.68 -17.33
C THR A 310 5.96 -15.71 -18.42
N SER A 311 6.17 -17.01 -18.15
CA SER A 311 5.83 -18.09 -19.08
C SER A 311 4.36 -18.52 -19.01
N LEU A 312 3.63 -18.08 -17.99
CA LEU A 312 2.21 -18.41 -17.78
C LEU A 312 1.32 -17.34 -18.43
N ASP A 313 0.09 -17.74 -18.75
CA ASP A 313 -0.98 -16.82 -19.10
C ASP A 313 -1.55 -16.13 -17.84
N LEU A 314 -2.40 -15.11 -18.01
CA LEU A 314 -2.95 -14.33 -16.88
C LEU A 314 -3.67 -15.21 -15.85
N HIS A 315 -4.44 -16.21 -16.30
CA HIS A 315 -5.13 -17.13 -15.40
C HIS A 315 -4.14 -18.03 -14.64
N GLY A 316 -3.10 -18.54 -15.32
CA GLY A 316 -2.01 -19.30 -14.73
C GLY A 316 -1.25 -18.49 -13.67
N VAL A 317 -0.89 -17.23 -13.95
CA VAL A 317 -0.24 -16.33 -13.00
C VAL A 317 -1.08 -16.16 -11.74
N GLN A 318 -2.39 -15.90 -11.88
CA GLN A 318 -3.28 -15.71 -10.73
C GLN A 318 -3.45 -17.00 -9.91
N SER A 319 -3.65 -18.14 -10.58
CA SER A 319 -3.82 -19.45 -9.93
C SER A 319 -2.57 -19.86 -9.15
N PHE A 320 -1.40 -19.78 -9.81
CA PHE A 320 -0.13 -20.12 -9.18
C PHE A 320 0.22 -19.15 -8.05
N SER A 321 0.04 -17.85 -8.25
CA SER A 321 0.31 -16.84 -7.21
C SER A 321 -0.58 -17.05 -5.99
N SER A 322 -1.86 -17.38 -6.18
CA SER A 322 -2.78 -17.70 -5.08
C SER A 322 -2.36 -18.96 -4.31
N LEU A 323 -2.03 -20.04 -5.04
CA LEU A 323 -1.58 -21.29 -4.44
C LEU A 323 -0.27 -21.10 -3.67
N LEU A 324 0.70 -20.42 -4.25
CA LEU A 324 2.00 -20.14 -3.64
C LEU A 324 1.82 -19.28 -2.39
N SER A 325 1.04 -18.20 -2.46
CA SER A 325 0.84 -17.27 -1.34
C SER A 325 0.13 -17.94 -0.17
N ASN A 326 -1.00 -18.61 -0.42
CA ASN A 326 -1.76 -19.29 0.61
C ASN A 326 -1.00 -20.50 1.18
N GLY A 327 -0.35 -21.28 0.32
CA GLY A 327 0.47 -22.43 0.73
C GLY A 327 1.67 -22.02 1.58
N LEU A 328 2.35 -20.93 1.23
CA LEU A 328 3.49 -20.41 1.98
C LEU A 328 3.06 -19.90 3.37
N ILE A 329 1.94 -19.18 3.47
CA ILE A 329 1.40 -18.71 4.76
C ILE A 329 1.07 -19.90 5.67
N LEU A 330 0.35 -20.91 5.16
CA LEU A 330 0.02 -22.11 5.94
C LEU A 330 1.28 -22.87 6.38
N THR A 331 2.27 -22.99 5.50
CA THR A 331 3.56 -23.62 5.81
C THR A 331 4.27 -22.86 6.95
N ILE A 332 4.30 -21.53 6.90
CA ILE A 332 4.89 -20.72 7.97
C ILE A 332 4.18 -20.98 9.31
N PHE A 333 2.85 -21.02 9.34
CA PHE A 333 2.11 -21.30 10.57
C PHE A 333 2.41 -22.70 11.13
N ILE A 334 2.47 -23.72 10.27
CA ILE A 334 2.85 -25.08 10.69
C ILE A 334 4.27 -25.08 11.27
N LEU A 335 5.24 -24.44 10.61
CA LEU A 335 6.62 -24.36 11.10
C LEU A 335 6.72 -23.64 12.45
N ILE A 336 5.93 -22.58 12.67
CA ILE A 336 5.85 -21.88 13.95
C ILE A 336 5.33 -22.81 15.05
N VAL A 337 4.23 -23.53 14.80
CA VAL A 337 3.64 -24.47 15.76
C VAL A 337 4.61 -25.61 16.06
N LEU A 338 5.21 -26.22 15.04
CA LEU A 338 6.21 -27.28 15.22
C LEU A 338 7.43 -26.79 16.01
N GLY A 339 7.91 -25.59 15.74
CA GLY A 339 8.99 -24.95 16.49
C GLY A 339 8.63 -24.73 17.96
N ALA A 340 7.41 -24.31 18.24
CA ALA A 340 6.90 -24.14 19.60
C ALA A 340 6.75 -25.47 20.35
N LEU A 341 6.24 -26.52 19.68
CA LEU A 341 6.18 -27.87 20.25
C LEU A 341 7.56 -28.42 20.57
N TYR A 342 8.52 -28.27 19.65
CA TYR A 342 9.91 -28.67 19.85
C TYR A 342 10.56 -27.94 21.05
N LYS A 343 10.26 -26.65 21.21
CA LYS A 343 10.74 -25.82 22.32
C LYS A 343 9.88 -25.92 23.59
N ARG A 344 8.83 -26.74 23.58
CA ARG A 344 7.88 -26.93 24.69
C ARG A 344 7.25 -25.61 25.18
N ILE A 345 6.94 -24.71 24.24
CA ILE A 345 6.23 -23.46 24.53
C ILE A 345 4.72 -23.74 24.59
N ASN A 346 4.02 -23.14 25.55
CA ASN A 346 2.56 -23.17 25.56
C ASN A 346 2.04 -22.35 24.37
N VAL A 347 1.62 -23.05 23.31
CA VAL A 347 1.20 -22.48 22.04
C VAL A 347 -0.02 -21.57 22.22
N PHE A 348 -0.99 -21.99 23.02
CA PHE A 348 -2.23 -21.24 23.20
C PHE A 348 -1.99 -19.94 23.98
N ASP A 349 -1.28 -19.99 25.10
CA ASP A 349 -0.97 -18.78 25.88
C ASP A 349 -0.12 -17.80 25.06
N ALA A 350 0.88 -18.31 24.34
CA ALA A 350 1.68 -17.52 23.41
C ALA A 350 0.85 -16.84 22.32
N PHE A 351 -0.10 -17.58 21.75
CA PHE A 351 -1.04 -17.05 20.77
C PHE A 351 -1.89 -15.92 21.36
N ILE A 352 -2.50 -16.15 22.53
CA ILE A 352 -3.40 -15.18 23.18
C ILE A 352 -2.65 -13.90 23.54
N ASP A 353 -1.42 -13.99 24.04
CA ASP A 353 -0.59 -12.82 24.32
C ASP A 353 -0.32 -11.99 23.07
N GLY A 354 0.02 -12.65 21.95
CA GLY A 354 0.22 -11.97 20.67
C GLY A 354 -1.07 -11.38 20.11
N ALA A 355 -2.18 -12.12 20.21
CA ALA A 355 -3.49 -11.70 19.73
C ALA A 355 -4.00 -10.43 20.44
N LYS A 356 -3.76 -10.30 21.75
CA LYS A 356 -4.02 -9.07 22.52
C LYS A 356 -3.27 -7.87 21.95
N GLY A 357 -1.98 -8.05 21.60
CA GLY A 357 -1.19 -7.01 20.95
C GLY A 357 -1.72 -6.64 19.56
N GLY A 358 -2.22 -7.62 18.80
CA GLY A 358 -2.91 -7.37 17.53
C GLY A 358 -4.18 -6.53 17.69
N PHE A 359 -5.01 -6.86 18.68
CA PHE A 359 -6.21 -6.09 19.04
C PHE A 359 -5.86 -4.65 19.42
N GLU A 360 -4.91 -4.47 20.33
CA GLU A 360 -4.47 -3.15 20.78
C GLU A 360 -3.94 -2.31 19.62
N THR A 361 -3.18 -2.92 18.72
CA THR A 361 -2.65 -2.23 17.54
C THR A 361 -3.78 -1.77 16.62
N ALA A 362 -4.79 -2.60 16.37
CA ALA A 362 -5.94 -2.22 15.56
C ALA A 362 -6.69 -1.02 16.16
N VAL A 363 -6.88 -0.99 17.49
CA VAL A 363 -7.50 0.14 18.20
C VAL A 363 -6.64 1.40 18.13
N ARG A 364 -5.33 1.28 18.36
CA ARG A 364 -4.37 2.40 18.28
C ARG A 364 -4.30 3.03 16.89
N ILE A 365 -4.62 2.29 15.83
CA ILE A 365 -4.64 2.80 14.46
C ILE A 365 -5.85 3.72 14.20
N ILE A 366 -6.97 3.55 14.92
CA ILE A 366 -8.23 4.27 14.67
C ILE A 366 -8.04 5.79 14.55
N PRO A 367 -7.44 6.50 15.53
CA PRO A 367 -7.34 7.96 15.47
C PRO A 367 -6.52 8.44 14.27
N TYR A 368 -5.45 7.72 13.94
CA TYR A 368 -4.61 8.03 12.78
C TYR A 368 -5.34 7.80 11.46
N LEU A 369 -6.09 6.69 11.37
CA LEU A 369 -6.87 6.36 10.18
C LEU A 369 -7.99 7.38 9.96
N VAL A 370 -8.73 7.74 11.02
CA VAL A 370 -9.78 8.77 11.01
C VAL A 370 -9.20 10.11 10.55
N GLY A 371 -8.14 10.59 11.22
CA GLY A 371 -7.54 11.88 10.89
C GLY A 371 -6.99 11.94 9.47
N MET A 372 -6.36 10.86 9.00
CA MET A 372 -5.79 10.81 7.65
C MET A 372 -6.86 10.69 6.57
N LEU A 373 -7.82 9.77 6.73
CA LEU A 373 -8.91 9.60 5.76
C LEU A 373 -9.81 10.85 5.70
N ALA A 374 -9.99 11.55 6.81
CA ALA A 374 -10.69 12.84 6.82
C ALA A 374 -10.00 13.88 5.93
N ALA A 375 -8.67 14.05 6.05
CA ALA A 375 -7.92 14.97 5.19
C ALA A 375 -7.92 14.53 3.71
N ILE A 376 -7.83 13.23 3.46
CA ILE A 376 -7.90 12.67 2.09
C ILE A 376 -9.29 12.88 1.48
N SER A 377 -10.36 12.66 2.25
CA SER A 377 -11.74 12.93 1.83
C SER A 377 -11.91 14.38 1.41
N LEU A 378 -11.35 15.35 2.15
CA LEU A 378 -11.38 16.77 1.76
C LEU A 378 -10.66 17.02 0.43
N LEU A 379 -9.47 16.44 0.23
CA LEU A 379 -8.74 16.56 -1.05
C LEU A 379 -9.50 15.94 -2.23
N ARG A 380 -10.15 14.80 -2.01
CA ARG A 380 -10.90 14.10 -3.04
C ARG A 380 -12.21 14.81 -3.39
N THR A 381 -12.99 15.20 -2.38
CA THR A 381 -14.28 15.89 -2.56
C THR A 381 -14.15 17.33 -3.05
N SER A 382 -13.03 18.01 -2.77
CA SER A 382 -12.70 19.31 -3.38
C SER A 382 -12.35 19.20 -4.87
N GLY A 383 -11.99 18.01 -5.38
CA GLY A 383 -11.49 17.81 -6.74
C GLY A 383 -10.00 18.10 -6.90
N THR A 384 -9.26 18.25 -5.80
CA THR A 384 -7.79 18.43 -5.86
C THR A 384 -7.12 17.25 -6.56
N PHE A 385 -7.55 16.03 -6.24
CA PHE A 385 -7.02 14.83 -6.89
C PHE A 385 -7.36 14.75 -8.37
N ASP A 386 -8.54 15.21 -8.79
CA ASP A 386 -8.89 15.21 -10.21
C ASP A 386 -7.90 16.06 -11.02
N VAL A 387 -7.51 17.23 -10.50
CA VAL A 387 -6.51 18.10 -11.14
C VAL A 387 -5.14 17.41 -11.23
N ILE A 388 -4.65 16.85 -10.13
CA ILE A 388 -3.32 16.23 -10.06
C ILE A 388 -3.26 14.97 -10.93
N ILE A 389 -4.25 14.08 -10.79
CA ILE A 389 -4.30 12.81 -11.50
C ILE A 389 -4.53 13.02 -12.99
N ASN A 390 -5.46 13.89 -13.40
CA ASN A 390 -5.70 14.14 -14.82
C ASN A 390 -4.52 14.87 -15.47
N GLY A 391 -3.85 15.77 -14.75
CA GLY A 391 -2.62 16.40 -15.21
C GLY A 391 -1.51 15.37 -15.44
N ALA A 392 -1.31 14.46 -14.50
CA ALA A 392 -0.35 13.36 -14.63
C ALA A 392 -0.73 12.40 -15.77
N LYS A 393 -1.99 11.98 -15.88
CA LYS A 393 -2.48 11.14 -16.98
C LYS A 393 -2.25 11.79 -18.34
N SER A 394 -2.53 13.09 -18.47
CA SER A 394 -2.30 13.83 -19.71
C SER A 394 -0.82 13.86 -20.08
N LEU A 395 0.07 14.11 -19.10
CA LEU A 395 1.51 14.10 -19.32
C LEU A 395 2.01 12.74 -19.83
N PHE A 396 1.62 11.65 -19.16
CA PHE A 396 2.04 10.29 -19.55
C PHE A 396 1.39 9.82 -20.85
N ALA A 397 0.15 10.22 -21.13
CA ALA A 397 -0.53 9.92 -22.38
C ALA A 397 0.17 10.58 -23.59
N VAL A 398 0.65 11.83 -23.45
CA VAL A 398 1.44 12.51 -24.50
C VAL A 398 2.75 11.77 -24.78
N LEU A 399 3.31 11.09 -23.78
CA LEU A 399 4.50 10.25 -23.93
C LEU A 399 4.19 8.85 -24.48
N GLY A 400 2.93 8.54 -24.80
CA GLY A 400 2.50 7.23 -25.30
C GLY A 400 2.51 6.12 -24.23
N ALA A 401 2.60 6.48 -22.94
CA ALA A 401 2.65 5.52 -21.85
C ALA A 401 1.24 5.09 -21.40
N ASP A 402 1.12 3.86 -20.93
CA ASP A 402 -0.08 3.37 -20.23
C ASP A 402 -0.28 4.19 -18.94
N THR A 403 -1.48 4.75 -18.75
CA THR A 403 -1.77 5.66 -17.62
C THR A 403 -2.46 4.99 -16.43
N ARG A 404 -2.68 3.67 -16.45
CA ARG A 404 -3.40 2.94 -15.38
C ARG A 404 -2.70 3.04 -14.03
N PHE A 405 -1.37 3.15 -14.01
CA PHE A 405 -0.59 3.29 -12.77
C PHE A 405 -0.81 4.64 -12.06
N VAL A 406 -1.26 5.66 -12.78
CA VAL A 406 -1.39 7.03 -12.24
C VAL A 406 -2.36 7.07 -11.06
N ASP A 407 -3.41 6.24 -11.09
CA ASP A 407 -4.41 6.15 -10.02
C ASP A 407 -3.86 5.55 -8.71
N GLY A 408 -2.70 4.89 -8.76
CA GLY A 408 -1.98 4.37 -7.58
C GLY A 408 -0.85 5.26 -7.07
N LEU A 409 -0.40 6.27 -7.85
CA LEU A 409 0.71 7.16 -7.50
C LEU A 409 0.55 7.92 -6.18
N PRO A 410 -0.66 8.32 -5.74
CA PRO A 410 -0.76 9.06 -4.48
C PRO A 410 -0.19 8.29 -3.28
N THR A 411 -0.29 6.96 -3.26
CA THR A 411 0.35 6.11 -2.25
C THR A 411 1.87 6.21 -2.32
N ALA A 412 2.45 6.12 -3.52
CA ALA A 412 3.90 6.22 -3.74
C ALA A 412 4.48 7.55 -3.25
N LEU A 413 3.80 8.66 -3.52
CA LEU A 413 4.28 10.00 -3.16
C LEU A 413 4.30 10.23 -1.65
N ILE A 414 3.32 9.68 -0.93
CA ILE A 414 3.21 9.87 0.52
C ILE A 414 4.09 8.88 1.28
N LYS A 415 4.42 7.73 0.68
CA LYS A 415 5.12 6.64 1.37
C LYS A 415 6.46 7.05 2.02
N PRO A 416 7.40 7.75 1.36
CA PRO A 416 8.64 8.19 2.00
C PRO A 416 8.42 9.17 3.17
N LEU A 417 7.31 9.92 3.14
CA LEU A 417 6.99 10.96 4.11
C LEU A 417 6.22 10.41 5.33
N SER A 418 5.27 9.50 5.10
CA SER A 418 4.37 8.99 6.12
C SER A 418 3.76 7.64 5.73
N GLY A 419 3.98 6.63 6.58
CA GLY A 419 3.50 5.27 6.35
C GLY A 419 2.02 5.13 6.69
N SER A 420 1.55 5.85 7.73
CA SER A 420 0.13 5.98 8.05
C SER A 420 -0.62 6.80 7.00
N GLY A 421 0.03 7.86 6.48
CA GLY A 421 -0.45 8.65 5.35
C GLY A 421 -0.66 7.79 4.11
N ALA A 422 0.38 7.08 3.68
CA ALA A 422 0.34 6.19 2.52
C ALA A 422 -0.66 5.05 2.69
N ARG A 423 -0.83 4.51 3.91
CA ARG A 423 -1.88 3.52 4.20
C ARG A 423 -3.27 4.12 4.03
N GLY A 424 -3.47 5.37 4.44
CA GLY A 424 -4.69 6.13 4.16
C GLY A 424 -4.96 6.26 2.65
N MET A 425 -3.93 6.64 1.87
CA MET A 425 -4.03 6.73 0.41
C MET A 425 -4.34 5.38 -0.23
N MET A 426 -3.71 4.30 0.23
CA MET A 426 -3.97 2.95 -0.24
C MET A 426 -5.43 2.53 -0.01
N ILE A 427 -5.96 2.79 1.19
CA ILE A 427 -7.37 2.49 1.51
C ILE A 427 -8.32 3.33 0.67
N ASP A 428 -8.01 4.61 0.48
CA ASP A 428 -8.79 5.51 -0.36
C ASP A 428 -8.81 5.06 -1.83
N THR A 429 -7.68 4.65 -2.40
CA THR A 429 -7.60 4.03 -3.73
C THR A 429 -8.47 2.78 -3.81
N MET A 430 -8.39 1.87 -2.82
CA MET A 430 -9.23 0.67 -2.79
C MET A 430 -10.72 0.97 -2.62
N LYS A 431 -11.10 1.98 -1.82
CA LYS A 431 -12.50 2.43 -1.70
C LYS A 431 -13.02 3.02 -3.02
N THR A 432 -12.16 3.72 -3.75
CA THR A 432 -12.52 4.43 -4.98
C THR A 432 -12.64 3.47 -6.16
N PHE A 433 -11.63 2.65 -6.40
CA PHE A 433 -11.53 1.80 -7.60
C PHE A 433 -11.89 0.34 -7.33
N GLY A 434 -12.02 -0.06 -6.07
CA GLY A 434 -12.18 -1.45 -5.64
C GLY A 434 -10.84 -2.08 -5.23
N PRO A 435 -10.84 -2.98 -4.23
CA PRO A 435 -9.61 -3.59 -3.73
C PRO A 435 -8.93 -4.49 -4.78
N ASP A 436 -9.70 -5.12 -5.67
CA ASP A 436 -9.19 -6.01 -6.72
C ASP A 436 -8.99 -5.31 -8.06
N SER A 437 -9.09 -3.98 -8.09
CA SER A 437 -8.73 -3.20 -9.27
C SER A 437 -7.21 -3.11 -9.45
N PHE A 438 -6.76 -2.79 -10.67
CA PHE A 438 -5.35 -2.52 -10.94
C PHE A 438 -4.78 -1.45 -9.99
N ALA A 439 -5.48 -0.32 -9.84
CA ALA A 439 -5.08 0.76 -8.96
C ALA A 439 -5.04 0.33 -7.48
N GLY A 440 -6.05 -0.44 -7.03
CA GLY A 440 -6.11 -0.99 -5.68
C GLY A 440 -4.93 -1.92 -5.37
N ARG A 441 -4.61 -2.84 -6.27
CA ARG A 441 -3.45 -3.74 -6.14
C ARG A 441 -2.13 -3.00 -6.20
N LEU A 442 -1.97 -2.05 -7.14
CA LEU A 442 -0.77 -1.22 -7.24
C LEU A 442 -0.54 -0.44 -5.93
N ALA A 443 -1.58 0.20 -5.39
CA ALA A 443 -1.48 0.91 -4.13
C ALA A 443 -1.08 -0.02 -2.97
N CYS A 444 -1.57 -1.25 -2.95
CA CYS A 444 -1.13 -2.27 -1.98
C CYS A 444 0.35 -2.63 -2.14
N ILE A 445 0.83 -2.84 -3.37
CA ILE A 445 2.24 -3.16 -3.63
C ILE A 445 3.16 -2.00 -3.24
N LEU A 446 2.77 -0.77 -3.59
CA LEU A 446 3.49 0.46 -3.20
C LEU A 446 3.51 0.68 -1.69
N GLN A 447 2.42 0.36 -1.00
CA GLN A 447 2.39 0.44 0.47
C GLN A 447 3.35 -0.58 1.10
N GLY A 448 3.52 -1.73 0.45
CA GLY A 448 4.39 -2.81 0.91
C GLY A 448 5.86 -2.65 0.53
N SER A 449 6.22 -1.83 -0.46
CA SER A 449 7.55 -1.86 -1.10
C SER A 449 8.71 -1.32 -0.27
N SER A 450 8.46 -0.41 0.68
CA SER A 450 9.48 0.18 1.54
C SER A 450 8.88 0.65 2.88
N ASP A 451 9.66 1.27 3.75
CA ASP A 451 9.22 1.98 4.95
C ASP A 451 9.37 3.50 4.73
N THR A 452 9.37 4.27 5.81
CA THR A 452 9.13 5.71 5.82
C THR A 452 10.43 6.49 5.99
N THR A 453 11.08 6.81 4.87
CA THR A 453 12.40 7.46 4.83
C THR A 453 12.55 8.63 5.81
N PHE A 454 11.68 9.65 5.75
CA PHE A 454 11.84 10.84 6.59
C PHE A 454 11.50 10.60 8.07
N TYR A 455 10.56 9.70 8.35
CA TYR A 455 10.22 9.33 9.73
C TYR A 455 11.35 8.54 10.38
N VAL A 456 11.86 7.51 9.69
CA VAL A 456 13.00 6.70 10.13
C VAL A 456 14.20 7.59 10.41
N VAL A 457 14.52 8.52 9.51
CA VAL A 457 15.58 9.52 9.72
C VAL A 457 15.31 10.36 10.96
N ALA A 458 14.13 10.95 11.09
CA ALA A 458 13.82 11.85 12.20
C ALA A 458 13.87 11.14 13.57
N VAL A 459 13.31 9.94 13.67
CA VAL A 459 13.23 9.18 14.93
C VAL A 459 14.59 8.62 15.32
N TYR A 460 15.28 7.96 14.39
CA TYR A 460 16.50 7.25 14.72
C TYR A 460 17.68 8.22 14.88
N PHE A 461 17.89 9.16 13.95
CA PHE A 461 18.94 10.16 14.15
C PHE A 461 18.63 11.13 15.28
N GLY A 462 17.34 11.45 15.50
CA GLY A 462 16.91 12.26 16.64
C GLY A 462 17.28 11.61 17.98
N ALA A 463 17.08 10.31 18.13
CA ALA A 463 17.39 9.58 19.36
C ALA A 463 18.87 9.64 19.76
N VAL A 464 19.78 9.79 18.79
CA VAL A 464 21.23 9.89 19.02
C VAL A 464 21.80 11.27 18.70
N SER A 465 20.95 12.28 18.53
CA SER A 465 21.34 13.68 18.31
C SER A 465 22.24 13.93 17.09
N ILE A 466 22.08 13.14 16.02
CA ILE A 466 22.78 13.37 14.75
C ILE A 466 22.18 14.60 14.06
N LYS A 467 23.04 15.53 13.67
CA LYS A 467 22.68 16.78 12.95
C LYS A 467 22.98 16.68 11.47
N ASN A 468 24.12 16.10 11.12
CA ASN A 468 24.54 15.91 9.73
C ASN A 468 24.25 14.48 9.27
N THR A 469 23.21 14.33 8.45
CA THR A 469 22.74 13.05 7.89
C THR A 469 23.58 12.56 6.71
N ARG A 470 24.56 13.35 6.25
CA ARG A 470 25.40 13.09 5.08
C ARG A 470 24.55 12.78 3.84
N TYR A 471 24.70 11.60 3.25
CA TYR A 471 24.01 11.19 2.04
C TYR A 471 22.85 10.21 2.30
N SER A 472 22.46 9.98 3.56
CA SER A 472 21.48 8.95 3.90
C SER A 472 20.11 9.20 3.26
N ILE A 473 19.59 10.43 3.35
CA ILE A 473 18.27 10.79 2.81
C ILE A 473 18.25 10.56 1.29
N GLY A 474 19.28 11.03 0.57
CA GLY A 474 19.36 10.84 -0.87
C GLY A 474 19.46 9.37 -1.29
N ALA A 475 20.22 8.56 -0.53
CA ALA A 475 20.32 7.12 -0.79
C ALA A 475 18.98 6.40 -0.55
N MET A 476 18.28 6.74 0.52
CA MET A 476 16.97 6.17 0.86
C MET A 476 15.90 6.55 -0.17
N LEU A 477 15.84 7.83 -0.59
CA LEU A 477 14.89 8.29 -1.62
C LEU A 477 15.14 7.64 -2.98
N LEU A 478 16.41 7.39 -3.33
CA LEU A 478 16.73 6.67 -4.57
C LEU A 478 16.32 5.20 -4.50
N ALA A 479 16.50 4.55 -3.35
CA ALA A 479 15.99 3.20 -3.12
C ALA A 479 14.45 3.14 -3.15
N ASP A 480 13.77 4.13 -2.55
CA ASP A 480 12.31 4.28 -2.62
C ASP A 480 11.84 4.41 -4.08
N LEU A 481 12.51 5.23 -4.89
CA LEU A 481 12.19 5.38 -6.31
C LEU A 481 12.31 4.06 -7.07
N ILE A 482 13.38 3.30 -6.83
CA ILE A 482 13.55 1.97 -7.43
C ILE A 482 12.45 1.01 -6.97
N GLY A 483 12.06 1.06 -5.69
CA GLY A 483 10.91 0.32 -5.17
C GLY A 483 9.62 0.68 -5.90
N ILE A 484 9.32 1.97 -6.06
CA ILE A 484 8.12 2.46 -6.75
C ILE A 484 8.07 1.99 -8.21
N LEU A 485 9.16 2.15 -8.97
CA LEU A 485 9.24 1.70 -10.36
C LEU A 485 9.05 0.18 -10.47
N THR A 486 9.65 -0.57 -9.53
CA THR A 486 9.50 -2.01 -9.44
C THR A 486 8.04 -2.39 -9.17
N SER A 487 7.37 -1.74 -8.22
CA SER A 487 5.96 -1.98 -7.90
C SER A 487 5.04 -1.73 -9.10
N ILE A 488 5.29 -0.68 -9.87
CA ILE A 488 4.54 -0.39 -11.10
C ILE A 488 4.73 -1.52 -12.12
N GLY A 489 5.98 -1.90 -12.41
CA GLY A 489 6.29 -2.98 -13.35
C GLY A 489 5.69 -4.32 -12.94
N LEU A 490 5.79 -4.69 -11.66
CA LEU A 490 5.19 -5.92 -11.13
C LEU A 490 3.66 -5.87 -11.18
N CYS A 491 3.04 -4.73 -10.91
CA CYS A 491 1.59 -4.64 -11.00
C CYS A 491 1.09 -4.86 -12.44
N TYR A 492 1.80 -4.31 -13.45
CA TYR A 492 1.52 -4.60 -14.86
C TYR A 492 1.76 -6.07 -15.20
N MET A 493 2.83 -6.67 -14.71
CA MET A 493 3.14 -8.08 -15.00
C MET A 493 2.12 -9.05 -14.41
N PHE A 494 1.62 -8.80 -13.19
CA PHE A 494 0.70 -9.72 -12.51
C PHE A 494 -0.79 -9.43 -12.78
N PHE A 495 -1.15 -8.18 -13.09
CA PHE A 495 -2.54 -7.72 -13.12
C PHE A 495 -2.89 -6.79 -14.30
N GLY A 496 -1.94 -6.52 -15.19
CA GLY A 496 -2.04 -5.55 -16.28
C GLY A 496 -2.49 -6.10 -17.62
#